data_AF-A0A435GZ75-F1
#
_entry.id   AF-A0A435GZ75-F1
#
_cell.length_a   1.000
_cell.length_b   1.000
_cell.length_c   1.000
_cell.angle_alpha   90.00
_cell.angle_beta   90.00
_cell.angle_gamma   90.00
#
_symmetry.space_group_name_H-M   'P 1'
#
loop_
_entity.id
_entity.type
_entity.pdbx_description
1 polymer ?
#
loop_
_entity_poly.entity_id
_entity_poly.type
_entity_poly.pdbx_seq_one_letter_code
_entity_poly.pdbx_strand_id
1 'polypeptide(L)'
;GSTVGGGRTASVGKDDSTSVAGAHSLSVSKDSAISVTGNGTIKIGKKLVIDAGDEILITTGSAKIMMKKDGTIAIEGKDISVKGSGKISIKASSDITMKGSKIGEN
;
A
#
# COMPACT_ATOMS: atom_id res chain seq x y z
N GLY A 1 -30.97 -9.20 -9.08
CA GLY A 1 -30.24 -7.96 -8.77
C GLY A 1 -31.04 -7.18 -7.76
N SER A 2 -30.38 -6.50 -6.83
CA SER A 2 -31.03 -5.64 -5.84
C SER A 2 -30.57 -4.21 -6.10
N THR A 3 -31.52 -3.28 -6.22
CA THR A 3 -31.22 -1.85 -6.42
C THR A 3 -31.70 -1.07 -5.22
N VAL A 4 -30.86 -0.15 -4.72
CA VAL A 4 -31.22 0.79 -3.67
C VAL A 4 -31.14 2.19 -4.27
N GLY A 5 -32.26 2.89 -4.38
CA GLY A 5 -32.33 4.23 -4.98
C GLY A 5 -31.88 5.38 -4.07
N GLY A 6 -31.58 5.08 -2.80
CA GLY A 6 -31.14 6.05 -1.79
C GLY A 6 -29.95 5.54 -0.95
N GLY A 7 -29.75 6.13 0.23
CA GLY A 7 -28.69 5.69 1.16
C GLY A 7 -28.95 4.29 1.73
N ARG A 8 -27.88 3.54 2.00
CA ARG A 8 -27.92 2.24 2.68
C ARG A 8 -27.00 2.27 3.90
N THR A 9 -27.54 1.88 5.05
CA THR A 9 -26.77 1.62 6.28
C THR A 9 -26.98 0.16 6.69
N ALA A 10 -25.91 -0.53 7.09
CA ALA A 10 -25.96 -1.87 7.65
C ALA A 10 -25.19 -1.89 8.98
N SER A 11 -25.78 -2.48 10.02
CA SER A 11 -25.15 -2.69 11.32
C SER A 11 -25.23 -4.17 11.64
N VAL A 12 -24.07 -4.80 11.83
CA VAL A 12 -23.95 -6.21 12.17
C VAL A 12 -23.37 -6.30 13.58
N GLY A 13 -24.12 -6.87 14.51
CA GLY A 13 -23.72 -6.90 15.93
C GLY A 13 -22.69 -7.98 16.28
N LYS A 14 -22.35 -8.85 15.33
CA LYS A 14 -21.39 -9.96 15.47
C LYS A 14 -20.62 -10.11 14.15
N ASP A 15 -20.32 -11.35 13.75
CA ASP A 15 -19.54 -11.66 12.56
C ASP A 15 -20.34 -11.43 11.28
N ASP A 16 -19.70 -10.84 10.28
CA ASP A 16 -20.18 -10.72 8.91
C ASP A 16 -19.23 -11.50 7.98
N SER A 17 -19.71 -12.61 7.41
CA SER A 17 -18.92 -13.47 6.52
C SER A 17 -19.49 -13.43 5.11
N THR A 18 -18.65 -13.08 4.14
CA THR A 18 -19.02 -13.04 2.72
C THR A 18 -18.13 -14.00 1.93
N SER A 19 -18.75 -14.87 1.14
CA SER A 19 -18.07 -15.78 0.21
C SER A 19 -18.56 -15.54 -1.21
N VAL A 20 -17.63 -15.29 -2.14
CA VAL A 20 -17.91 -15.08 -3.55
C VAL A 20 -17.10 -16.09 -4.35
N ALA A 21 -17.74 -17.10 -4.91
CA ALA A 21 -17.08 -18.14 -5.71
C ALA A 21 -16.67 -17.65 -7.11
N GLY A 22 -17.39 -16.63 -7.61
CA GLY A 22 -17.12 -15.99 -8.90
C GLY A 22 -16.25 -14.74 -8.78
N ALA A 23 -16.33 -13.88 -9.79
CA ALA A 23 -15.66 -12.58 -9.78
C ALA A 23 -16.37 -11.58 -8.85
N HIS A 24 -15.60 -10.75 -8.16
CA HIS A 24 -16.09 -9.63 -7.36
C HIS A 24 -15.55 -8.32 -7.95
N SER A 25 -16.45 -7.43 -8.37
CA SER A 25 -16.12 -6.10 -8.90
C SER A 25 -16.82 -5.04 -8.07
N LEU A 26 -16.06 -4.07 -7.58
CA LEU A 26 -16.56 -2.94 -6.79
C LEU A 26 -16.16 -1.64 -7.50
N SER A 27 -17.14 -0.79 -7.78
CA SER A 27 -16.93 0.56 -8.31
C SER A 27 -17.54 1.57 -7.36
N VAL A 28 -16.75 2.54 -6.92
CA VAL A 28 -17.18 3.62 -6.03
C VAL A 28 -16.88 4.94 -6.73
N SER A 29 -17.90 5.76 -6.97
CA SER A 29 -17.77 7.02 -7.75
C SER A 29 -17.29 8.22 -6.92
N LYS A 30 -17.16 8.05 -5.61
CA LYS A 30 -16.69 9.05 -4.64
C LYS A 30 -15.68 8.37 -3.72
N ASP A 31 -15.56 8.85 -2.49
CA ASP A 31 -14.58 8.36 -1.53
C ASP A 31 -14.96 6.99 -0.96
N SER A 32 -13.94 6.20 -0.62
CA SER A 32 -14.05 4.94 0.12
C SER A 32 -13.15 4.98 1.34
N ALA A 33 -13.68 4.63 2.50
CA ALA A 33 -12.94 4.56 3.75
C ALA A 33 -13.17 3.21 4.42
N ILE A 34 -12.09 2.59 4.91
CA ILE A 34 -12.11 1.32 5.64
C ILE A 34 -11.33 1.53 6.93
N SER A 35 -11.98 1.25 8.07
CA SER A 35 -11.36 1.31 9.39
C SER A 35 -11.45 -0.06 10.04
N VAL A 36 -10.30 -0.59 10.45
CA VAL A 36 -10.17 -1.89 11.13
C VAL A 36 -9.41 -1.64 12.42
N THR A 37 -10.04 -1.91 13.56
CA THR A 37 -9.42 -1.71 14.90
C THR A 37 -8.46 -2.84 15.27
N GLY A 38 -8.70 -4.04 14.76
CA GLY A 38 -7.82 -5.19 14.88
C GLY A 38 -6.88 -5.33 13.67
N ASN A 39 -6.66 -6.56 13.23
CA ASN A 39 -5.76 -6.86 12.12
C ASN A 39 -6.51 -6.91 10.78
N GLY A 40 -5.97 -6.24 9.75
CA GLY A 40 -6.38 -6.41 8.36
C GLY A 40 -5.43 -7.35 7.62
N THR A 41 -5.96 -8.23 6.75
CA THR A 41 -5.14 -9.11 5.91
C THR A 41 -5.67 -9.11 4.48
N ILE A 42 -4.79 -8.84 3.51
CA ILE A 42 -5.09 -8.92 2.08
C ILE A 42 -4.17 -9.99 1.49
N LYS A 43 -4.75 -11.13 1.08
CA LYS A 43 -4.01 -12.22 0.43
C LYS A 43 -4.45 -12.35 -1.01
N ILE A 44 -3.54 -12.06 -1.95
CA ILE A 44 -3.78 -12.16 -3.39
C ILE A 44 -2.94 -13.29 -3.96
N GLY A 45 -3.58 -14.29 -4.56
CA GLY A 45 -2.89 -15.48 -5.07
C GLY A 45 -2.07 -15.27 -6.35
N LYS A 46 -2.28 -14.17 -7.08
CA LYS A 46 -1.60 -13.88 -8.35
C LYS A 46 -0.95 -12.49 -8.38
N LYS A 47 -1.74 -11.41 -8.61
CA LYS A 47 -1.22 -10.06 -8.82
C LYS A 47 -2.04 -9.01 -8.05
N LEU A 48 -1.37 -8.15 -7.30
CA LEU A 48 -1.93 -6.92 -6.75
C LEU A 48 -1.49 -5.74 -7.61
N VAL A 49 -2.42 -4.87 -7.99
CA VAL A 49 -2.15 -3.59 -8.64
C VAL A 49 -2.73 -2.50 -7.76
N ILE A 50 -1.92 -1.50 -7.44
CA ILE A 50 -2.33 -0.28 -6.77
C ILE A 50 -2.01 0.85 -7.74
N ASP A 51 -3.04 1.50 -8.26
CA ASP A 51 -2.95 2.63 -9.18
C ASP A 51 -3.66 3.81 -8.53
N ALA A 52 -2.92 4.90 -8.30
CA ALA A 52 -3.40 6.09 -7.60
C ALA A 52 -3.02 7.34 -8.39
N GLY A 53 -3.98 8.26 -8.54
CA GLY A 53 -3.79 9.45 -9.37
C GLY A 53 -2.83 10.49 -8.80
N ASP A 54 -2.69 10.56 -7.47
CA ASP A 54 -1.90 11.60 -6.80
C ASP A 54 -0.78 11.05 -5.89
N GLU A 55 -1.10 10.19 -4.93
CA GLU A 55 -0.15 9.67 -3.94
C GLU A 55 -0.52 8.25 -3.46
N ILE A 56 0.49 7.43 -3.20
CA ILE A 56 0.39 6.22 -2.37
C ILE A 56 1.20 6.47 -1.10
N LEU A 57 0.56 6.34 0.06
CA LEU A 57 1.16 6.53 1.37
C LEU A 57 0.93 5.29 2.25
N ILE A 58 2.01 4.67 2.72
CA ILE A 58 1.99 3.55 3.68
C ILE A 58 2.72 4.00 4.93
N THR A 59 2.01 4.08 6.05
CA THR A 59 2.54 4.59 7.33
C THR A 59 2.42 3.54 8.42
N THR A 60 3.42 3.45 9.29
CA THR A 60 3.39 2.62 10.51
C THR A 60 4.20 3.30 11.61
N GLY A 61 3.52 3.87 12.60
CA GLY A 61 4.18 4.69 13.62
C GLY A 61 4.95 5.84 12.97
N SER A 62 6.28 5.87 13.17
CA SER A 62 7.19 6.85 12.56
C SER A 62 7.76 6.44 11.19
N ALA A 63 7.49 5.21 10.72
CA ALA A 63 7.95 4.74 9.42
C ALA A 63 6.95 5.10 8.32
N LYS A 64 7.45 5.42 7.12
CA LYS A 64 6.66 5.84 5.97
C LYS A 64 7.27 5.37 4.65
N ILE A 65 6.43 4.88 3.74
CA ILE A 65 6.74 4.68 2.32
C ILE A 65 5.76 5.53 1.52
N MET A 66 6.28 6.33 0.61
CA MET A 66 5.50 7.29 -0.17
C MET A 66 5.87 7.21 -1.65
N MET A 67 4.87 7.30 -2.53
CA MET A 67 5.03 7.49 -3.97
C MET A 67 4.10 8.61 -4.42
N LYS A 68 4.60 9.58 -5.18
CA LYS A 68 3.82 10.70 -5.71
C LYS A 68 3.68 10.61 -7.23
N LYS A 69 2.68 11.31 -7.79
CA LYS A 69 2.47 11.43 -9.24
C LYS A 69 3.64 12.03 -10.02
N ASP A 70 4.51 12.80 -9.35
CA ASP A 70 5.72 13.37 -9.95
C ASP A 70 6.88 12.36 -10.06
N GLY A 71 6.69 11.12 -9.58
CA GLY A 71 7.69 10.06 -9.59
C GLY A 71 8.58 10.05 -8.35
N THR A 72 8.42 10.99 -7.41
CA THR A 72 9.16 10.98 -6.15
C THR A 72 8.77 9.76 -5.32
N ILE A 73 9.78 9.04 -4.84
CA ILE A 73 9.62 7.92 -3.89
C ILE A 73 10.42 8.25 -2.62
N ALA A 74 9.79 8.17 -1.46
CA ALA A 74 10.43 8.36 -0.16
C ALA A 74 10.22 7.13 0.73
N ILE A 75 11.29 6.69 1.41
CA ILE A 75 11.29 5.57 2.35
C ILE A 75 11.98 6.06 3.62
N GLU A 76 11.24 6.11 4.72
CA GLU A 76 11.67 6.66 6.00
C GLU A 76 11.42 5.66 7.13
N GLY A 77 12.39 5.53 8.04
CA GLY A 77 12.31 4.66 9.21
C GLY A 77 13.55 4.78 10.08
N LYS A 78 13.49 4.24 11.30
CA LYS A 78 14.65 4.21 12.22
C LYS A 78 15.81 3.39 11.63
N ASP A 79 15.50 2.16 11.22
CA ASP A 79 16.44 1.21 10.64
C ASP A 79 15.89 0.76 9.28
N ILE A 80 16.69 0.87 8.21
CA ILE A 80 16.34 0.36 6.88
C ILE A 80 17.37 -0.71 6.50
N SER A 81 16.93 -1.97 6.41
CA SER A 81 17.77 -3.09 6.00
C SER A 81 17.36 -3.57 4.61
N VAL A 82 18.31 -3.59 3.67
CA VAL A 82 18.11 -4.09 2.31
C VAL A 82 19.03 -5.29 2.10
N LYS A 83 18.43 -6.47 1.89
CA LYS A 83 19.16 -7.73 1.64
C LYS A 83 18.71 -8.31 0.31
N GLY A 84 19.63 -8.46 -0.63
CA GLY A 84 19.41 -9.12 -1.91
C GLY A 84 20.19 -10.42 -1.98
N SER A 85 19.56 -11.53 -2.40
CA SER A 85 20.25 -12.80 -2.68
C SER A 85 21.01 -12.77 -4.01
N GLY A 86 20.57 -11.93 -4.94
CA GLY A 86 21.25 -11.64 -6.20
C GLY A 86 21.89 -10.26 -6.20
N LYS A 87 21.93 -9.62 -7.38
CA LYS A 87 22.50 -8.28 -7.55
C LYS A 87 21.54 -7.17 -7.11
N ILE A 88 22.05 -6.23 -6.32
CA ILE A 88 21.43 -4.91 -6.13
C ILE A 88 22.12 -3.93 -7.08
N SER A 89 21.36 -3.12 -7.81
CA SER A 89 21.91 -2.13 -8.76
C SER A 89 21.27 -0.77 -8.53
N ILE A 90 22.11 0.25 -8.30
CA ILE A 90 21.69 1.63 -8.09
C ILE A 90 22.40 2.47 -9.15
N LYS A 91 21.62 3.17 -9.99
CA LYS A 91 22.11 4.02 -11.08
C LYS A 91 21.39 5.36 -11.02
N ALA A 92 22.14 6.46 -11.15
CA ALA A 92 21.60 7.80 -11.30
C ALA A 92 22.18 8.44 -12.57
N SER A 93 21.39 9.27 -13.24
CA SER A 93 21.86 10.08 -14.38
C SER A 93 22.67 11.31 -13.95
N SER A 94 22.47 11.77 -12.72
CA SER A 94 23.28 12.79 -12.05
C SER A 94 23.95 12.16 -10.84
N ASP A 95 23.68 12.65 -9.64
CA ASP A 95 24.44 12.29 -8.45
C ASP A 95 23.75 11.23 -7.61
N ILE A 96 24.58 10.39 -6.98
CA ILE A 96 24.18 9.60 -5.83
C ILE A 96 24.82 10.27 -4.61
N THR A 97 24.00 10.82 -3.71
CA THR A 97 24.47 11.33 -2.42
C THR A 97 24.24 10.29 -1.34
N MET A 98 25.30 9.81 -0.70
CA MET A 98 25.24 8.89 0.43
C MET A 98 25.96 9.51 1.64
N LYS A 99 25.26 9.61 2.78
CA LYS A 99 25.83 10.05 4.05
C LYS A 99 25.72 8.94 5.07
N GLY A 100 26.85 8.45 5.54
CA GLY A 100 26.95 7.51 6.66
C GLY A 100 28.18 7.84 7.48
N SER A 101 28.14 7.60 8.78
CA SER A 101 29.33 7.70 9.64
C SER A 101 30.42 6.71 9.21
N LYS A 102 30.03 5.60 8.55
CA LYS A 102 30.89 4.63 7.90
C LYS A 102 30.19 4.05 6.68
N ILE A 103 30.89 4.01 5.54
CA ILE A 103 30.48 3.28 4.33
C ILE A 103 31.56 2.22 4.11
N GLY A 104 31.17 0.94 4.16
CA GLY A 104 32.08 -0.17 3.89
C GLY A 104 31.98 -0.61 2.44
N GLU A 105 33.11 -0.71 1.75
CA GLU A 105 33.26 -1.29 0.42
C GLU A 105 34.21 -2.49 0.50
N ASN A 106 33.86 -3.62 -0.09
CA ASN A 106 34.69 -4.83 -0.21
C ASN A 106 34.40 -5.50 -1.55
#